data_AF-A0A2V8QWF0-F1
#
_entry.id   AF-A0A2V8QWF0-F1
#
_cell.length_a   1.000
_cell.length_b   1.000
_cell.length_c   1.000
_cell.angle_alpha   90.00
_cell.angle_beta   90.00
_cell.angle_gamma   90.00
#
_symmetry.space_group_name_H-M   'P 1'
#
loop_
_entity.id
_entity.type
_entity.pdbx_description
1 polymer ?
#
loop_
_entity_poly.entity_id
_entity_poly.type
_entity_poly.pdbx_seq_one_letter_code
_entity_poly.pdbx_strand_id
1 'polypeptide(L)'
;MGAPGWLSHVRVSPRGDQVAFLEHPVERFDDRGAVALVDLGGRKQTLSRTYVSVNGLNWSPAGDELWYTAAGGDLGNSLYAIDLGGRERELASAAGRLSLYDVSRDGRALVAREDGRIGMIARPPGADVER
;
A
#
# COMPACT_ATOMS: atom_id res chain seq x y z
N MET A 1 -15.91 -16.45 -15.01
CA MET A 1 -15.93 -15.33 -14.04
C MET A 1 -14.57 -15.30 -13.39
N GLY A 2 -13.83 -14.19 -13.50
CA GLY A 2 -12.55 -14.05 -12.80
C GLY A 2 -12.76 -14.13 -11.29
N ALA A 3 -11.77 -14.64 -10.57
CA ALA A 3 -11.82 -14.70 -9.11
C ALA A 3 -12.02 -13.30 -8.50
N PRO A 4 -12.72 -13.18 -7.36
CA PRO A 4 -12.94 -11.90 -6.71
C PRO A 4 -11.61 -11.32 -6.20
N GLY A 5 -11.45 -9.99 -6.30
CA GLY A 5 -10.33 -9.26 -5.72
C GLY A 5 -10.29 -9.32 -4.19
N TRP A 6 -9.32 -8.64 -3.57
CA TRP A 6 -9.12 -8.64 -2.12
C TRP A 6 -8.83 -7.24 -1.57
N LEU A 7 -9.06 -7.05 -0.27
CA LEU A 7 -8.84 -5.78 0.43
C LEU A 7 -7.75 -5.94 1.50
N SER A 8 -7.01 -4.86 1.76
CA SER A 8 -5.98 -4.84 2.79
C SER A 8 -5.85 -3.47 3.47
N HIS A 9 -5.06 -3.40 4.55
CA HIS A 9 -4.76 -2.18 5.31
C HIS A 9 -5.97 -1.29 5.63
N VAL A 10 -7.07 -1.87 6.14
CA VAL A 10 -8.27 -1.12 6.52
C VAL A 10 -7.95 -0.12 7.66
N ARG A 11 -8.43 1.13 7.54
CA ARG A 11 -8.21 2.24 8.48
C ARG A 11 -9.47 3.10 8.66
N VAL A 12 -9.93 3.25 9.89
CA VAL A 12 -11.01 4.20 10.23
C VAL A 12 -10.44 5.61 10.33
N SER A 13 -11.15 6.62 9.82
CA SER A 13 -10.74 8.03 9.89
C SER A 13 -10.64 8.51 11.35
N PRO A 14 -9.80 9.51 11.65
CA PRO A 14 -9.74 10.11 12.98
C PRO A 14 -11.09 10.62 13.50
N ARG A 15 -11.99 11.01 12.58
CA ARG A 15 -13.35 11.46 12.90
C ARG A 15 -14.36 10.32 13.06
N GLY A 16 -14.01 9.10 12.67
CA GLY A 16 -14.87 7.92 12.77
C GLY A 16 -15.98 7.82 11.71
N ASP A 17 -15.92 8.62 10.66
CA ASP A 17 -16.97 8.80 9.65
C ASP A 17 -16.63 8.20 8.28
N GLN A 18 -15.40 7.72 8.10
CA GLN A 18 -14.92 7.14 6.85
C GLN A 18 -13.98 5.97 7.11
N VAL A 19 -13.91 5.04 6.17
CA VAL A 19 -13.00 3.89 6.20
C VAL A 19 -12.19 3.87 4.91
N ALA A 20 -10.87 3.94 5.04
CA ALA A 20 -9.93 3.81 3.94
C ALA A 20 -9.36 2.40 3.89
N PHE A 21 -9.04 1.91 2.70
CA PHE A 21 -8.43 0.59 2.49
C PHE A 21 -7.73 0.54 1.14
N LEU A 22 -6.88 -0.46 0.95
CA LEU A 22 -6.33 -0.79 -0.35
C LEU A 22 -7.22 -1.85 -1.01
N GLU A 23 -7.60 -1.61 -2.26
CA GLU A 23 -8.39 -2.52 -3.08
C GLU A 23 -7.51 -3.14 -4.17
N HIS A 24 -7.44 -4.46 -4.19
CA HIS A 24 -6.62 -5.25 -5.11
C HIS A 24 -7.55 -5.98 -6.10
N PRO A 25 -7.55 -5.60 -7.39
CA PRO A 25 -8.57 -6.06 -8.36
C PRO A 25 -8.33 -7.46 -8.94
N VAL A 26 -7.18 -8.07 -8.62
CA VAL A 26 -6.68 -9.33 -9.17
C VAL A 26 -6.57 -10.39 -8.08
N GLU A 27 -6.28 -11.64 -8.49
CA GLU A 27 -6.21 -12.80 -7.59
C GLU A 27 -5.35 -12.56 -6.34
N ARG A 28 -5.64 -13.36 -5.31
CA ARG A 28 -4.83 -13.44 -4.09
C ARG A 28 -3.36 -13.63 -4.51
N PHE A 29 -2.43 -12.91 -3.88
CA PHE A 29 -0.98 -12.84 -4.15
C PHE A 29 -0.49 -11.76 -5.14
N ASP A 30 -1.37 -11.01 -5.80
CA ASP A 30 -0.98 -9.80 -6.54
C ASP A 30 -1.29 -8.55 -5.71
N ASP A 31 -0.25 -7.79 -5.31
CA ASP A 31 -0.35 -6.59 -4.48
C ASP A 31 -0.60 -5.30 -5.29
N ARG A 32 -0.84 -5.41 -6.60
CA ARG A 32 -1.43 -4.35 -7.41
C ARG A 32 -2.73 -3.85 -6.80
N GLY A 33 -2.93 -2.53 -6.77
CA GLY A 33 -4.15 -1.99 -6.18
C GLY A 33 -4.24 -0.49 -6.19
N ALA A 34 -5.29 0.03 -5.58
CA ALA A 34 -5.56 1.45 -5.45
C ALA A 34 -6.05 1.79 -4.04
N VAL A 35 -5.89 3.05 -3.65
CA VAL A 35 -6.46 3.58 -2.41
C VAL A 35 -7.95 3.83 -2.63
N ALA A 36 -8.78 3.25 -1.77
CA ALA A 36 -10.21 3.44 -1.77
C ALA A 36 -10.70 3.96 -0.42
N LEU A 37 -11.83 4.65 -0.44
CA LEU A 37 -12.48 5.25 0.71
C LEU A 37 -13.98 4.95 0.64
N VAL A 38 -14.59 4.64 1.78
CA VAL A 38 -16.04 4.50 1.92
C VAL A 38 -16.53 5.32 3.10
N ASP A 39 -17.65 6.02 2.95
CA ASP A 39 -18.33 6.70 4.06
C ASP A 39 -19.32 5.77 4.79
N LEU A 40 -19.84 6.22 5.94
CA LEU A 40 -20.82 5.43 6.72
C LEU A 40 -22.14 5.17 5.97
N GLY A 41 -22.42 5.94 4.90
CA GLY A 41 -23.56 5.71 4.01
C GLY A 41 -23.30 4.64 2.94
N GLY A 42 -22.09 4.07 2.89
CA GLY A 42 -21.69 3.05 1.92
C GLY A 42 -21.25 3.61 0.57
N ARG A 43 -21.10 4.93 0.43
CA ARG A 43 -20.61 5.52 -0.82
C ARG A 43 -19.09 5.33 -0.90
N LYS A 44 -18.67 4.43 -1.79
CA LYS A 44 -17.28 4.14 -2.10
C LYS A 44 -16.75 5.07 -3.18
N GLN A 45 -15.52 5.54 -3.03
CA GLN A 45 -14.73 6.18 -4.08
C GLN A 45 -13.32 5.60 -4.12
N THR A 46 -12.78 5.43 -5.32
CA THR A 46 -11.35 5.12 -5.52
C THR A 46 -10.63 6.45 -5.69
N LEU A 47 -9.67 6.73 -4.82
CA LEU A 47 -8.97 8.02 -4.76
C LEU A 47 -7.75 8.08 -5.66
N SER A 48 -7.00 6.97 -5.76
CA SER A 48 -5.77 6.92 -6.54
C SER A 48 -5.96 6.19 -7.86
N ARG A 49 -4.99 6.33 -8.77
CA ARG A 49 -4.80 5.36 -9.86
C ARG A 49 -4.47 3.97 -9.30
N THR A 50 -4.57 2.94 -10.14
CA THR A 50 -4.06 1.61 -9.82
C THR A 50 -2.54 1.56 -9.96
N TYR A 51 -1.88 1.13 -8.91
CA TYR A 51 -0.44 0.94 -8.82
C TYR A 51 -0.03 -0.49 -9.15
N VAL A 52 1.22 -0.67 -9.61
CA VAL A 52 1.80 -2.00 -9.83
C VAL A 52 2.11 -2.73 -8.52
N SER A 53 2.24 -1.99 -7.43
CA SER A 53 2.29 -2.48 -6.05
C SER A 53 1.84 -1.34 -5.14
N VAL A 54 0.95 -1.62 -4.20
CA VAL A 54 0.54 -0.68 -3.14
C VAL A 54 0.49 -1.41 -1.81
N ASN A 55 1.05 -0.80 -0.77
CA ASN A 55 1.12 -1.37 0.57
C ASN A 55 1.21 -0.23 1.60
N GLY A 56 0.83 -0.51 2.85
CA GLY A 56 0.91 0.47 3.93
C GLY A 56 -0.10 1.59 3.72
N LEU A 57 -1.02 1.77 4.66
CA LEU A 57 -2.01 2.83 4.58
C LEU A 57 -2.23 3.40 5.98
N ASN A 58 -2.24 4.72 6.08
CA ASN A 58 -2.66 5.40 7.29
C ASN A 58 -3.27 6.76 6.98
N TRP A 59 -4.04 7.27 7.92
CA TRP A 59 -4.52 8.64 7.88
C TRP A 59 -3.41 9.60 8.29
N SER A 60 -3.40 10.78 7.67
CA SER A 60 -2.75 11.95 8.25
C SER A 60 -3.36 12.26 9.63
N PRO A 61 -2.62 12.91 10.54
CA PRO A 61 -3.15 13.26 11.87
C PRO A 61 -4.40 14.13 11.83
N ALA A 62 -4.50 15.00 10.82
CA ALA A 62 -5.64 15.89 10.61
C ALA A 62 -6.85 15.17 9.98
N GLY A 63 -6.67 13.97 9.44
CA GLY A 63 -7.74 13.19 8.81
C GLY A 63 -8.25 13.82 7.51
N ASP A 64 -7.40 14.55 6.79
CA ASP A 64 -7.69 15.21 5.51
C ASP A 64 -6.88 14.62 4.32
N GLU A 65 -5.81 13.90 4.62
CA GLU A 65 -5.04 13.09 3.67
C GLU A 65 -4.93 11.61 4.12
N LEU A 66 -4.71 10.73 3.14
CA LEU A 66 -4.25 9.36 3.33
C LEU A 66 -2.80 9.23 2.86
N TRP A 67 -1.97 8.59 3.68
CA TRP A 67 -0.57 8.31 3.38
C TRP A 67 -0.37 6.82 3.12
N TYR A 68 0.41 6.49 2.08
CA TYR A 68 0.61 5.11 1.64
C TYR A 68 1.91 4.94 0.86
N THR A 69 2.39 3.71 0.76
CA THR A 69 3.55 3.38 -0.07
C THR A 69 3.13 2.70 -1.36
N ALA A 70 3.65 3.15 -2.51
CA ALA A 70 3.27 2.62 -3.81
C ALA A 70 4.40 2.70 -4.84
N ALA A 71 4.35 1.84 -5.86
CA ALA A 71 5.31 1.83 -6.96
C ALA A 71 4.79 2.60 -8.19
N GLY A 72 5.26 3.85 -8.37
CA GLY A 72 4.78 4.78 -9.39
C GLY A 72 5.27 4.54 -10.83
N GLY A 73 6.08 3.50 -11.08
CA GLY A 73 6.64 3.18 -12.40
C GLY A 73 8.04 2.56 -12.35
N ASP A 74 8.80 2.88 -11.30
CA ASP A 74 10.11 2.28 -11.01
C ASP A 74 10.00 1.18 -9.95
N LEU A 75 11.06 0.38 -9.79
CA LEU A 75 11.12 -0.77 -8.87
C LEU A 75 11.11 -0.39 -7.37
N GLY A 76 11.03 0.90 -7.03
CA GLY A 76 11.00 1.40 -5.65
C GLY A 76 9.62 1.89 -5.26
N ASN A 77 9.16 1.51 -4.05
CA ASN A 77 7.98 2.13 -3.45
C ASN A 77 8.36 3.47 -2.80
N SER A 78 7.73 4.56 -3.23
CA SER A 78 7.79 5.86 -2.56
C SER A 78 6.63 5.99 -1.56
N LEU A 79 6.77 6.90 -0.60
CA LEU A 79 5.68 7.34 0.27
C LEU A 79 4.91 8.47 -0.41
N TYR A 80 3.60 8.30 -0.55
CA TYR A 80 2.66 9.27 -1.11
C TYR A 80 1.66 9.76 -0.08
N ALA A 81 1.14 10.96 -0.31
CA ALA A 81 -0.06 11.48 0.31
C ALA A 81 -1.12 11.76 -0.77
N ILE A 82 -2.38 11.47 -0.49
CA ILE A 82 -3.52 11.85 -1.32
C ILE A 82 -4.60 12.52 -0.48
N ASP A 83 -5.08 13.67 -0.92
CA ASP A 83 -6.22 14.32 -0.27
C ASP A 83 -7.55 13.63 -0.63
N LEU A 84 -8.62 13.95 0.10
CA LEU A 84 -9.95 13.37 -0.16
C LEU A 84 -10.58 13.79 -1.50
N GLY A 85 -9.98 14.76 -2.19
CA GLY A 85 -10.33 15.17 -3.55
C GLY A 85 -9.51 14.46 -4.65
N GLY A 86 -8.60 13.56 -4.28
CA GLY A 86 -7.77 12.80 -5.22
C GLY A 86 -6.50 13.51 -5.67
N ARG A 87 -6.10 14.62 -5.04
CA ARG A 87 -4.83 15.28 -5.34
C ARG A 87 -3.70 14.56 -4.60
N GLU A 88 -2.81 13.96 -5.38
CA GLU A 88 -1.71 13.14 -4.90
C GLU A 88 -0.37 13.90 -4.98
N ARG A 89 0.52 13.64 -4.02
CA ARG A 89 1.90 14.12 -4.00
C ARG A 89 2.83 13.12 -3.34
N GLU A 90 4.09 13.09 -3.76
CA GLU A 90 5.13 12.32 -3.07
C GLU A 90 5.54 13.04 -1.77
N LEU A 91 5.64 12.29 -0.67
CA LEU A 91 6.15 12.75 0.62
C LEU A 91 7.64 12.45 0.78
N ALA A 92 8.05 11.26 0.36
CA ALA A 92 9.43 10.81 0.46
C ALA A 92 9.72 9.69 -0.54
N SER A 93 10.96 9.64 -1.02
CA SER A 93 11.53 8.54 -1.79
C SER A 93 12.90 8.18 -1.24
N ALA A 94 13.30 6.94 -1.48
CA ALA A 94 14.64 6.44 -1.19
C ALA A 94 15.03 5.44 -2.27
N ALA A 95 16.33 5.13 -2.40
CA ALA A 95 16.72 3.95 -3.16
C ALA A 95 16.04 2.72 -2.53
N GLY A 96 15.40 1.83 -3.27
CA GLY A 96 14.72 0.64 -2.70
C GLY A 96 13.26 0.87 -2.29
N ARG A 97 12.65 -0.12 -1.62
CA ARG A 97 11.22 -0.12 -1.28
C ARG A 97 11.00 0.53 0.08
N LEU A 98 10.17 1.57 0.14
CA LEU A 98 9.62 2.05 1.41
C LEU A 98 8.34 1.29 1.77
N SER A 99 8.19 1.00 3.07
CA SER A 99 6.97 0.44 3.66
C SER A 99 6.51 1.32 4.81
N LEU A 100 5.28 1.85 4.71
CA LEU A 100 4.64 2.61 5.78
C LEU A 100 3.98 1.66 6.78
N TYR A 101 4.33 1.78 8.05
CA TYR A 101 3.72 0.99 9.13
C TYR A 101 2.70 1.79 9.94
N ASP A 102 3.05 3.01 10.35
CA ASP A 102 2.19 3.82 11.20
C ASP A 102 2.42 5.33 11.05
N VAL A 103 1.46 6.14 11.47
CA VAL A 103 1.53 7.61 11.53
C VAL A 103 1.05 8.04 12.91
N SER A 104 1.92 8.71 13.66
CA SER A 104 1.60 9.22 14.99
C SER A 104 0.76 10.49 14.92
N ARG A 105 0.05 10.79 16.00
CA ARG A 105 -0.80 12.01 16.12
C ARG A 105 -0.04 13.33 16.00
N ASP A 106 1.28 13.32 16.19
CA ASP A 106 2.14 14.49 16.01
C ASP A 106 2.76 14.60 14.59
N GLY A 107 2.32 13.75 13.66
CA GLY A 107 2.70 13.83 12.25
C GLY A 107 3.99 13.12 11.86
N ARG A 108 4.51 12.24 12.73
CA ARG A 108 5.68 11.41 12.40
C ARG A 108 5.23 10.09 11.78
N ALA A 109 5.86 9.71 10.67
CA ALA A 109 5.63 8.42 10.03
C ALA A 109 6.69 7.40 10.45
N LEU A 110 6.25 6.20 10.83
CA LEU A 110 7.11 5.03 10.95
C LEU A 110 7.20 4.35 9.58
N VAL A 111 8.37 4.47 8.96
CA VAL A 111 8.67 3.92 7.63
C VAL A 111 9.92 3.07 7.72
N ALA A 112 9.92 1.90 7.10
CA ALA A 112 11.14 1.14 6.85
C ALA A 112 11.52 1.18 5.38
N ARG A 113 12.83 1.14 5.14
CA ARG A 113 13.39 0.77 3.85
C ARG A 113 13.59 -0.75 3.87
N GLU A 114 12.91 -1.44 2.98
CA GLU A 114 13.00 -2.88 2.85
C GLU A 114 13.99 -3.27 1.75
N ASP A 115 14.91 -4.18 2.10
CA ASP A 115 15.77 -4.88 1.16
C ASP A 115 15.37 -6.37 1.14
N GLY A 116 14.55 -6.73 0.17
CA GLY A 116 14.19 -8.13 -0.08
C GLY A 116 15.25 -8.82 -0.94
N ARG A 117 15.72 -10.00 -0.52
CA ARG A 117 16.46 -10.92 -1.39
C ARG A 117 15.57 -12.12 -1.69
N ILE A 118 15.24 -12.29 -2.97
CA ILE A 118 14.62 -13.52 -3.46
C ILE A 118 15.76 -14.44 -3.91
N GLY A 119 15.86 -15.60 -3.27
CA GLY A 119 16.77 -16.68 -3.66
C GLY A 119 15.98 -17.91 -4.06
N MET A 120 16.51 -18.69 -4.99
CA MET A 120 16.02 -20.02 -5.30
C MET A 120 17.12 -21.00 -4.93
N ILE A 121 16.77 -22.00 -4.12
CA ILE A 121 17.65 -23.10 -3.77
C ILE A 121 17.16 -24.32 -4.55
N ALA A 122 18.06 -25.06 -5.19
CA ALA A 122 17.70 -26.25 -5.94
C ALA A 122 18.64 -27.42 -5.66
N ARG A 123 18.11 -28.65 -5.70
CA ARG A 123 18.91 -29.87 -5.77
C ARG A 123 19.05 -30.32 -7.23
N PRO A 124 20.22 -30.15 -7.87
CA PRO A 124 20.41 -30.70 -9.20
C PRO A 124 20.44 -32.26 -9.16
N PRO A 125 20.13 -32.93 -10.27
CA PRO A 125 20.18 -34.39 -10.34
C PRO A 125 21.56 -34.92 -9.93
N GLY A 126 21.59 -35.89 -9.00
CA GLY A 126 22.84 -36.50 -8.50
C GLY A 126 23.53 -35.75 -7.36
N ALA A 127 22.97 -34.65 -6.86
CA ALA A 127 23.49 -33.99 -5.65
C ALA A 127 22.80 -34.49 -4.38
N ASP A 128 23.58 -34.65 -3.32
CA ASP A 128 23.11 -35.08 -2.00
C ASP A 128 22.65 -33.90 -1.11
N VAL A 129 22.86 -32.66 -1.55
CA VAL A 129 22.53 -31.44 -0.78
C VAL A 129 21.98 -30.33 -1.69
N GLU A 130 21.04 -29.54 -1.17
CA GLU A 130 20.47 -28.35 -1.82
C GLU A 130 21.39 -27.12 -1.67
N ARG A 131 21.39 -26.22 -2.67
CA ARG A 131 22.09 -24.92 -2.66
C ARG A 131 21.32 -23.81 -3.35
#